data_AF-A0A818VCD6-F1
#
_entry.id   AF-A0A818VCD6-F1
#
_cell.length_a   1.000
_cell.length_b   1.000
_cell.length_c   1.000
_cell.angle_alpha   90.00
_cell.angle_beta   90.00
_cell.angle_gamma   90.00
#
_symmetry.space_group_name_H-M   'P 1'
#
loop_
_entity.id
_entity.type
_entity.pdbx_description
1 polymer ?
#
loop_
_entity_poly.entity_id
_entity_poly.type
_entity_poly.pdbx_seq_one_letter_code
_entity_poly.pdbx_strand_id
1 'polypeptide(L)'
;MPQYIKMRYGGERIRVYLTCLALMLSIFTKISVDLYSGAIFLQQALNWNLYASVIALILLAAFFTVGGGLTAVIWTDFIQTVIMVVSSFILMIINEIGCAGPDVCYQVCHSRNGCSDIAYPLLVLRLMPNAIRGLTLACMIAALMPSLTSIFNSSSTIFTIDIWQRFRRNAQDWELMIVGRVFVMILVGISILWISVIRTAQGARLFDYIQAISSFLAPPVAACYLLGILWKRINEEVIYSE
;
A
#
# COMPACT_ATOMS: atom_id res chain seq x y z
N MET A 1 -3.51 -13.82 10.48
CA MET A 1 -3.12 -13.13 11.74
C MET A 1 -4.27 -13.06 12.76
N PRO A 2 -5.47 -12.54 12.43
CA PRO A 2 -6.55 -12.38 13.44
C PRO A 2 -7.06 -13.72 14.00
N GLN A 3 -7.06 -14.76 13.16
CA GLN A 3 -7.53 -16.10 13.53
C GLN A 3 -6.61 -16.80 14.55
N TYR A 4 -5.29 -16.60 14.45
CA TYR A 4 -4.32 -17.12 15.44
C TYR A 4 -4.55 -16.48 16.81
N ILE A 5 -4.71 -15.15 16.86
CA ILE A 5 -4.98 -14.42 18.11
C ILE A 5 -6.30 -14.87 18.73
N LYS A 6 -7.35 -15.08 17.93
CA LYS A 6 -8.62 -15.63 18.42
C LYS A 6 -8.42 -17.00 19.09
N MET A 7 -7.67 -17.90 18.45
CA MET A 7 -7.40 -19.23 19.00
C MET A 7 -6.51 -19.17 20.26
N ARG A 8 -5.60 -18.20 20.33
CA ARG A 8 -4.62 -18.10 21.42
C ARG A 8 -5.15 -17.41 22.67
N TYR A 9 -5.80 -16.26 22.49
CA TYR A 9 -6.29 -15.42 23.60
C TYR A 9 -7.75 -15.67 23.94
N GLY A 10 -8.49 -16.43 23.11
CA GLY A 10 -9.90 -16.75 23.32
C GLY A 10 -10.85 -15.58 23.12
N GLY A 11 -10.31 -14.38 22.91
CA GLY A 11 -11.04 -13.12 22.92
C GLY A 11 -11.59 -12.68 21.57
N GLU A 12 -12.90 -12.51 21.50
CA GLU A 12 -13.55 -11.94 20.32
C GLU A 12 -13.36 -10.41 20.25
N ARG A 13 -13.09 -9.74 21.37
CA ARG A 13 -12.89 -8.28 21.43
C ARG A 13 -11.52 -7.87 20.88
N ILE A 14 -10.44 -8.57 21.26
CA ILE A 14 -9.10 -8.35 20.68
C ILE A 14 -9.12 -8.48 19.17
N ARG A 15 -9.79 -9.52 18.64
CA ARG A 15 -9.88 -9.74 17.19
C ARG A 15 -10.51 -8.54 16.50
N VAL A 16 -11.66 -8.06 16.97
CA VAL A 16 -12.33 -6.92 16.33
C VAL A 16 -11.53 -5.63 16.47
N TYR A 17 -10.91 -5.38 17.62
CA TYR A 17 -10.04 -4.23 17.80
C TYR A 17 -8.87 -4.23 16.81
N LEU A 18 -8.13 -5.35 16.73
CA LEU A 18 -7.00 -5.49 15.80
C LEU A 18 -7.43 -5.44 14.34
N THR A 19 -8.58 -6.00 14.00
CA THR A 19 -9.15 -5.93 12.66
C THR A 19 -9.53 -4.50 12.28
N CYS A 20 -10.22 -3.77 13.15
CA CYS A 20 -10.53 -2.34 12.92
C CYS A 20 -9.25 -1.51 12.78
N LEU A 21 -8.26 -1.74 13.66
CA LEU A 21 -6.96 -1.08 13.60
C LEU A 21 -6.22 -1.37 12.29
N ALA A 22 -6.20 -2.63 11.86
CA ALA A 22 -5.56 -3.05 10.62
C ALA A 22 -6.25 -2.47 9.38
N LEU A 23 -7.59 -2.42 9.37
CA LEU A 23 -8.35 -1.79 8.29
C LEU A 23 -8.10 -0.27 8.23
N MET A 24 -8.14 0.42 9.37
CA MET A 24 -7.83 1.84 9.46
C MET A 24 -6.41 2.13 8.97
N LEU A 25 -5.43 1.33 9.39
CA LEU A 25 -4.06 1.43 8.88
C LEU A 25 -3.97 1.17 7.38
N SER A 26 -4.66 0.15 6.87
CA SER A 26 -4.62 -0.19 5.44
C SER A 26 -5.05 1.00 4.56
N ILE A 27 -6.03 1.79 5.01
CA ILE A 27 -6.47 3.02 4.34
C ILE A 27 -5.33 4.05 4.32
N PHE A 28 -4.78 4.37 5.50
CA PHE A 28 -3.86 5.50 5.64
C PHE A 28 -2.44 5.21 5.14
N THR A 29 -1.94 3.99 5.32
CA THR A 29 -0.52 3.67 5.07
C THR A 29 -0.29 2.82 3.84
N LYS A 30 -1.27 2.02 3.40
CA LYS A 30 -1.10 1.15 2.24
C LYS A 30 -1.81 1.69 1.00
N ILE A 31 -3.14 1.77 1.04
CA ILE A 31 -3.93 2.17 -0.14
C ILE A 31 -3.59 3.61 -0.55
N SER A 32 -3.63 4.56 0.39
CA SER A 32 -3.38 5.97 0.08
C SER A 32 -1.95 6.21 -0.42
N VAL A 33 -0.97 5.50 0.13
CA VAL A 33 0.45 5.62 -0.24
C VAL A 33 0.71 4.96 -1.60
N ASP A 34 0.17 3.77 -1.86
CA ASP A 34 0.31 3.11 -3.17
C ASP A 34 -0.35 3.94 -4.28
N LEU A 35 -1.55 4.49 -4.04
CA LEU A 35 -2.22 5.38 -4.99
C LEU A 35 -1.45 6.68 -5.21
N TYR A 36 -0.93 7.30 -4.15
CA TYR A 36 -0.19 8.56 -4.25
C TYR A 36 1.17 8.39 -4.94
N SER A 37 1.96 7.38 -4.53
CA SER A 37 3.25 7.05 -5.16
C SER A 37 3.09 6.68 -6.63
N GLY A 38 2.07 5.88 -6.95
CA GLY A 38 1.71 5.56 -8.32
C GLY A 38 1.29 6.78 -9.13
N ALA A 39 0.50 7.69 -8.53
CA ALA A 39 0.02 8.88 -9.22
C ALA A 39 1.15 9.87 -9.49
N ILE A 40 2.09 10.03 -8.56
CA ILE A 40 3.34 10.78 -8.76
C ILE A 40 4.13 10.17 -9.91
N PHE A 41 4.30 8.85 -9.91
CA PHE A 41 5.01 8.16 -10.97
C PHE A 41 4.39 8.44 -12.35
N LEU A 42 3.06 8.29 -12.46
CA LEU A 42 2.34 8.49 -13.70
C LEU A 42 2.34 9.96 -14.12
N GLN A 43 2.30 10.89 -13.16
CA GLN A 43 2.47 12.31 -13.40
C GLN A 43 3.84 12.61 -14.03
N GLN A 44 4.93 11.99 -13.57
CA GLN A 44 6.24 12.21 -14.17
C GLN A 44 6.40 11.54 -15.54
N ALA A 45 5.75 10.40 -15.77
CA ALA A 45 5.82 9.71 -17.05
C ALA A 45 4.97 10.38 -18.14
N LEU A 46 3.76 10.86 -17.80
CA LEU A 46 2.76 11.35 -18.75
C LEU A 46 2.53 12.87 -18.69
N ASN A 47 3.13 13.59 -17.74
CA ASN A 47 2.86 15.01 -17.45
C ASN A 47 1.38 15.30 -17.17
N TRP A 48 0.67 14.38 -16.53
CA TRP A 48 -0.74 14.54 -16.16
C TRP A 48 -0.91 15.20 -14.80
N ASN A 49 -2.09 15.77 -14.56
CA ASN A 49 -2.48 16.22 -13.23
C ASN A 49 -2.52 15.02 -12.26
N LEU A 50 -2.11 15.24 -11.00
CA LEU A 50 -2.06 14.19 -9.98
C LEU A 50 -3.41 13.48 -9.82
N TYR A 51 -4.52 14.22 -9.75
CA TYR A 51 -5.86 13.62 -9.64
C TYR A 51 -6.27 12.83 -10.89
N ALA A 52 -5.88 13.27 -12.09
CA ALA A 52 -6.12 12.50 -13.31
C ALA A 52 -5.34 11.18 -13.29
N SER A 53 -4.11 11.22 -12.76
CA SER A 53 -3.26 10.04 -12.59
C SER A 53 -3.83 9.04 -11.59
N VAL A 54 -4.36 9.51 -10.45
CA VAL A 54 -5.06 8.67 -9.46
C VAL A 54 -6.28 7.98 -10.11
N ILE A 55 -7.11 8.73 -10.85
CA ILE A 55 -8.29 8.18 -11.51
C ILE A 55 -7.89 7.12 -12.54
N ALA A 56 -6.85 7.37 -13.34
CA ALA A 56 -6.36 6.41 -14.31
C ALA A 56 -5.87 5.11 -13.65
N LEU A 57 -5.15 5.20 -12.53
CA LEU A 57 -4.71 4.03 -11.77
C LEU A 57 -5.87 3.23 -11.18
N ILE A 58 -6.90 3.90 -10.67
CA ILE A 58 -8.08 3.22 -10.13
C ILE A 58 -8.86 2.51 -11.24
N LEU A 59 -9.02 3.14 -12.40
CA LEU A 59 -9.68 2.52 -13.55
C LEU A 59 -8.93 1.28 -14.02
N LEU A 60 -7.59 1.37 -14.08
CA LEU A 60 -6.73 0.25 -14.43
C LEU A 60 -6.85 -0.86 -13.36
N ALA A 61 -6.74 -0.53 -12.09
CA ALA A 61 -6.90 -1.47 -10.98
C ALA A 61 -8.27 -2.15 -10.99
N ALA A 62 -9.35 -1.41 -11.25
CA ALA A 62 -10.71 -1.93 -11.34
C ALA A 62 -10.85 -2.91 -12.51
N PHE A 63 -10.32 -2.56 -13.69
CA PHE A 63 -10.31 -3.43 -14.86
C PHE A 63 -9.60 -4.76 -14.57
N PHE A 64 -8.40 -4.70 -14.00
CA PHE A 64 -7.62 -5.91 -13.67
C PHE A 64 -8.21 -6.70 -12.50
N THR A 65 -8.86 -6.05 -11.53
CA THR A 65 -9.54 -6.73 -10.41
C THR A 65 -10.79 -7.49 -10.87
N VAL A 66 -11.48 -7.01 -11.91
CA VAL A 66 -12.64 -7.70 -12.49
C VAL A 66 -12.20 -8.83 -13.44
N GLY A 67 -11.15 -8.63 -14.23
CA GLY A 67 -10.71 -9.60 -15.24
C GLY A 67 -9.65 -10.61 -14.79
N GLY A 68 -8.90 -10.33 -13.72
CA GLY A 68 -7.69 -11.08 -13.35
C GLY A 68 -7.96 -12.25 -12.39
N GLY A 69 -7.60 -13.46 -12.82
CA GLY A 69 -7.43 -14.60 -11.91
C GLY A 69 -6.12 -14.49 -11.11
N LEU A 70 -6.08 -15.10 -9.91
CA LEU A 70 -4.91 -15.07 -9.01
C LEU A 70 -3.62 -15.52 -9.73
N THR A 71 -3.71 -16.49 -10.63
CA THR A 71 -2.58 -17.01 -11.41
C THR A 71 -1.96 -15.97 -12.34
N ALA A 72 -2.77 -15.14 -13.00
CA ALA A 72 -2.27 -14.09 -13.89
C ALA A 72 -1.48 -13.03 -13.11
N VAL A 73 -1.98 -12.66 -11.94
CA VAL A 73 -1.34 -11.69 -11.04
C VAL A 73 0.05 -12.19 -10.62
N ILE A 74 0.17 -13.46 -10.24
CA ILE A 74 1.45 -14.06 -9.83
C ILE A 74 2.48 -14.02 -10.96
N TRP A 75 2.08 -14.36 -12.19
CA TRP A 75 2.99 -14.32 -13.34
C TRP A 75 3.45 -12.90 -13.67
N THR A 76 2.54 -11.92 -13.63
CA THR A 76 2.90 -10.52 -13.88
C THR A 76 3.83 -9.97 -12.80
N ASP A 77 3.61 -10.34 -11.54
CA ASP A 77 4.43 -9.89 -10.41
C ASP A 77 5.87 -10.42 -10.49
N PHE A 78 6.03 -11.69 -10.91
CA PHE A 78 7.33 -12.29 -11.14
C PHE A 78 8.10 -11.58 -12.27
N ILE A 79 7.48 -11.41 -13.44
CA ILE A 79 8.12 -10.76 -14.59
C ILE A 79 8.53 -9.32 -14.25
N GLN A 80 7.63 -8.60 -13.61
CA GLN A 80 7.87 -7.23 -13.16
C GLN A 80 9.03 -7.14 -12.17
N THR A 81 9.11 -8.06 -11.19
CA THR A 81 10.21 -8.09 -10.23
C THR A 81 11.55 -8.23 -10.94
N VAL A 82 11.65 -9.15 -11.91
CA VAL A 82 12.88 -9.33 -12.71
C VAL A 82 13.24 -8.05 -13.45
N ILE A 83 12.27 -7.42 -14.13
CA ILE A 83 12.51 -6.20 -14.90
C ILE A 83 12.92 -5.03 -13.99
N MET A 84 12.26 -4.85 -12.84
CA MET A 84 12.60 -3.78 -11.89
C MET A 84 13.98 -3.96 -11.28
N VAL A 85 14.38 -5.20 -10.99
CA VAL A 85 15.73 -5.51 -10.49
C VAL A 85 16.78 -5.16 -11.54
N VAL A 86 16.63 -5.64 -12.78
CA VAL A 86 17.56 -5.33 -13.88
C VAL A 86 17.65 -3.82 -14.12
N SER A 87 16.50 -3.13 -14.11
CA SER A 87 16.42 -1.67 -14.26
C SER A 87 17.19 -0.94 -13.17
N SER A 88 17.06 -1.38 -11.92
CA SER A 88 17.77 -0.81 -10.78
C SER A 88 19.28 -1.02 -10.88
N PHE A 89 19.73 -2.21 -11.30
CA PHE A 89 21.16 -2.48 -11.53
C PHE A 89 21.75 -1.60 -12.64
N ILE A 90 21.03 -1.41 -13.75
CA ILE A 90 21.46 -0.52 -14.83
C ILE A 90 21.60 0.92 -14.31
N LEU A 91 20.60 1.43 -13.60
CA LEU A 91 20.64 2.78 -13.02
C LEU A 91 21.73 2.94 -11.97
N MET A 92 22.05 1.89 -11.20
CA MET A 92 23.14 1.92 -10.23
C MET A 92 24.51 2.10 -10.91
N ILE A 93 24.69 1.54 -12.11
CA ILE A 93 25.95 1.67 -12.87
C ILE A 93 26.04 3.06 -13.54
N ILE A 94 24.90 3.63 -13.96
CA ILE A 94 24.83 4.96 -14.57
C ILE A 94 24.85 6.00 -13.44
N ASN A 95 26.07 6.37 -13.03
CA ASN A 95 26.31 7.20 -11.88
C ASN A 95 25.85 8.66 -12.11
N GLU A 96 24.68 9.03 -11.60
CA GLU A 96 24.23 10.42 -11.52
C GLU A 96 24.00 10.80 -10.05
N ILE A 97 24.74 11.81 -9.58
CA ILE A 97 24.61 12.31 -8.21
C ILE A 97 23.32 13.13 -8.15
N GLY A 98 22.24 12.50 -7.68
CA GLY A 98 21.03 13.21 -7.33
C GLY A 98 21.32 14.27 -6.26
N CYS A 99 20.87 15.49 -6.52
CA CYS A 99 20.47 16.44 -5.49
C CYS A 99 21.40 16.58 -4.25
N ALA A 100 22.61 17.12 -4.44
CA ALA A 100 23.61 17.23 -3.38
C ALA A 100 23.32 18.34 -2.33
N GLY A 101 22.42 19.29 -2.61
CA GLY A 101 22.13 20.42 -1.73
C GLY A 101 20.66 20.88 -1.77
N PRO A 102 20.16 21.51 -0.68
CA PRO A 102 18.73 21.82 -0.50
C PRO A 102 18.18 22.81 -1.54
N ASP A 103 18.98 23.78 -2.00
CA ASP A 103 18.55 24.77 -2.99
C ASP A 103 18.45 24.16 -4.40
N VAL A 104 19.38 23.26 -4.75
CA VAL A 104 19.31 22.48 -6.01
C VAL A 104 18.07 21.58 -5.99
N CYS A 105 17.74 20.98 -4.85
CA CYS A 105 16.54 20.16 -4.71
C CYS A 105 15.25 20.95 -4.81
N TYR A 106 15.23 22.17 -4.30
CA TYR A 106 14.07 23.04 -4.47
C TYR A 106 13.84 23.38 -5.95
N GLN A 107 14.89 23.61 -6.74
CA GLN A 107 14.74 23.90 -8.17
C GLN A 107 14.27 22.69 -9.00
N VAL A 108 14.74 21.48 -8.67
CA VAL A 108 14.42 20.27 -9.46
C VAL A 108 13.09 19.65 -9.04
N CYS A 109 12.77 19.67 -7.75
CA CYS A 109 11.70 18.86 -7.16
C CYS A 109 10.70 19.67 -6.33
N HIS A 110 10.89 21.01 -6.24
CA HIS A 110 10.11 21.91 -5.40
C HIS A 110 10.06 21.49 -3.92
N SER A 111 11.07 20.72 -3.48
CA SER A 111 11.21 20.23 -2.10
C SER A 111 12.64 20.41 -1.62
N ARG A 112 12.81 21.09 -0.48
CA ARG A 112 14.13 21.24 0.18
C ARG A 112 14.58 19.96 0.88
N ASN A 113 13.66 19.03 1.16
CA ASN A 113 13.91 17.84 1.96
C ASN A 113 14.35 16.62 1.12
N GLY A 114 14.39 16.78 -0.20
CA GLY A 114 14.89 15.81 -1.17
C GLY A 114 13.84 15.38 -2.19
N CYS A 115 14.30 14.64 -3.19
CA CYS A 115 13.51 14.19 -4.33
C CYS A 115 13.14 12.70 -4.27
N SER A 116 13.29 12.05 -3.12
CA SER A 116 13.27 10.59 -2.98
C SER A 116 12.07 9.93 -3.65
N ASP A 117 10.89 10.55 -3.53
CA ASP A 117 9.62 9.99 -4.00
C ASP A 117 9.48 10.04 -5.53
N ILE A 118 10.22 10.93 -6.20
CA ILE A 118 10.27 11.04 -7.67
C ILE A 118 11.59 10.59 -8.27
N ALA A 119 12.59 10.29 -7.45
CA ALA A 119 13.96 10.05 -7.88
C ALA A 119 14.03 8.88 -8.86
N TYR A 120 13.45 7.73 -8.50
CA TYR A 120 13.49 6.54 -9.35
C TYR A 120 12.78 6.75 -10.71
N PRO A 121 11.52 7.24 -10.78
CA PRO A 121 10.89 7.60 -12.06
C PRO A 121 11.73 8.57 -12.89
N LEU A 122 12.31 9.59 -12.26
CA LEU A 122 13.10 10.60 -12.94
C LEU A 122 14.39 10.02 -13.53
N LEU A 123 15.07 9.14 -12.80
CA LEU A 123 16.26 8.43 -13.27
C LEU A 123 15.92 7.52 -14.45
N VAL A 124 14.81 6.79 -14.39
CA VAL A 124 14.33 5.99 -15.53
C VAL A 124 14.06 6.88 -16.75
N LEU A 125 13.42 8.03 -16.58
CA LEU A 125 13.09 8.92 -17.69
C LEU A 125 14.33 9.55 -18.35
N ARG A 126 15.33 9.92 -17.54
CA ARG A 126 16.51 10.67 -17.99
C ARG A 126 17.67 9.79 -18.45
N LEU A 127 17.90 8.67 -17.76
CA LEU A 127 19.12 7.88 -17.92
C LEU A 127 18.91 6.56 -18.66
N MET A 128 17.70 5.98 -18.65
CA MET A 128 17.51 4.71 -19.32
C MET A 128 17.65 4.83 -20.84
N PRO A 129 18.31 3.85 -21.48
CA PRO A 129 18.32 3.75 -22.92
C PRO A 129 16.91 3.53 -23.47
N ASN A 130 16.63 4.09 -24.65
CA ASN A 130 15.29 4.12 -25.26
C ASN A 130 14.61 2.73 -25.33
N ALA A 131 15.39 1.66 -25.51
CA ALA A 131 14.87 0.29 -25.61
C ALA A 131 14.24 -0.24 -24.31
N ILE A 132 14.82 0.08 -23.14
CA ILE A 132 14.40 -0.47 -21.84
C ILE A 132 13.53 0.54 -21.07
N ARG A 133 13.64 1.83 -21.40
CA ARG A 133 12.88 2.91 -20.75
C ARG A 133 11.38 2.66 -20.76
N GLY A 134 10.78 2.42 -21.94
CA GLY A 134 9.34 2.21 -22.06
C GLY A 134 8.86 0.95 -21.33
N LEU A 135 9.65 -0.13 -21.41
CA LEU A 135 9.37 -1.37 -20.71
C LEU A 135 9.37 -1.17 -19.19
N THR A 136 10.37 -0.48 -18.67
CA THR A 136 10.51 -0.21 -17.23
C THR A 136 9.36 0.65 -16.73
N LEU A 137 8.98 1.70 -17.46
CA LEU A 137 7.85 2.56 -17.10
C LEU A 137 6.54 1.77 -17.08
N ALA A 138 6.31 0.91 -18.07
CA ALA A 138 5.13 0.04 -18.10
C ALA A 138 5.11 -0.92 -16.91
N CYS A 139 6.25 -1.54 -16.57
CA CYS A 139 6.36 -2.42 -15.41
C CYS A 139 6.12 -1.71 -14.08
N MET A 140 6.51 -0.45 -13.95
CA MET A 140 6.24 0.34 -12.76
C MET A 140 4.75 0.64 -12.57
N ILE A 141 4.00 0.92 -13.65
CA ILE A 141 2.54 1.05 -13.58
C ILE A 141 1.90 -0.30 -13.25
N ALA A 142 2.38 -1.37 -13.88
CA ALA A 142 1.92 -2.72 -13.62
C ALA A 142 2.14 -3.11 -12.15
N ALA A 143 3.23 -2.66 -11.52
CA ALA A 143 3.58 -2.96 -10.12
C ALA A 143 2.57 -2.51 -9.08
N LEU A 144 1.86 -1.44 -9.40
CA LEU A 144 0.84 -0.90 -8.52
C LEU A 144 -0.37 -1.84 -8.48
N MET A 145 -0.61 -2.62 -9.53
CA MET A 145 -1.84 -3.43 -9.65
C MET A 145 -1.86 -4.64 -8.72
N PRO A 146 -0.85 -5.56 -8.70
CA PRO A 146 -0.83 -6.67 -7.75
C PRO A 146 -0.90 -6.20 -6.29
N SER A 147 -0.20 -5.11 -5.96
CA SER A 147 -0.19 -4.51 -4.62
C SER A 147 -1.58 -4.05 -4.20
N LEU A 148 -2.25 -3.23 -5.03
CA LEU A 148 -3.61 -2.76 -4.76
C LEU A 148 -4.62 -3.90 -4.72
N THR A 149 -4.58 -4.84 -5.67
CA THR A 149 -5.49 -6.00 -5.70
C THR A 149 -5.34 -6.86 -4.45
N SER A 150 -4.11 -7.10 -3.98
CA SER A 150 -3.83 -7.82 -2.73
C SER A 150 -4.41 -7.09 -1.51
N ILE A 151 -4.19 -5.78 -1.40
CA ILE A 151 -4.73 -4.98 -0.29
C ILE A 151 -6.26 -4.99 -0.32
N PHE A 152 -6.90 -4.76 -1.46
CA PHE A 152 -8.35 -4.79 -1.60
C PHE A 152 -8.94 -6.15 -1.24
N ASN A 153 -8.34 -7.23 -1.71
CA ASN A 153 -8.81 -8.58 -1.40
C ASN A 153 -8.66 -8.89 0.10
N SER A 154 -7.51 -8.54 0.69
CA SER A 154 -7.27 -8.75 2.12
C SER A 154 -8.20 -7.92 3.00
N SER A 155 -8.39 -6.62 2.71
CA SER A 155 -9.28 -5.74 3.46
C SER A 155 -10.76 -6.14 3.31
N SER A 156 -11.18 -6.54 2.10
CA SER A 156 -12.51 -7.11 1.83
C SER A 156 -12.76 -8.37 2.66
N THR A 157 -11.79 -9.30 2.69
CA THR A 157 -11.88 -10.55 3.45
C THR A 157 -11.95 -10.27 4.96
N ILE A 158 -11.06 -9.42 5.47
CA ILE A 158 -11.01 -9.03 6.88
C ILE A 158 -12.36 -8.40 7.29
N PHE A 159 -12.89 -7.47 6.50
CA PHE A 159 -14.18 -6.85 6.80
C PHE A 159 -15.35 -7.82 6.74
N THR A 160 -15.44 -8.63 5.68
CA THR A 160 -16.58 -9.55 5.50
C THR A 160 -16.59 -10.67 6.54
N ILE A 161 -15.44 -11.26 6.85
CA ILE A 161 -15.34 -12.39 7.79
C ILE A 161 -15.33 -11.93 9.25
N ASP A 162 -14.60 -10.86 9.59
CA ASP A 162 -14.43 -10.47 10.99
C ASP A 162 -15.51 -9.49 11.48
N ILE A 163 -16.10 -8.69 10.59
CA ILE A 163 -17.09 -7.65 10.93
C ILE A 163 -18.48 -8.02 10.41
N TRP A 164 -18.64 -8.25 9.11
CA TRP A 164 -19.97 -8.44 8.51
C TRP A 164 -20.67 -9.69 9.02
N GLN A 165 -19.98 -10.84 9.04
CA GLN A 165 -20.53 -12.10 9.58
C GLN A 165 -20.88 -12.01 11.08
N ARG A 166 -20.34 -11.03 11.81
CA ARG A 166 -20.73 -10.79 13.20
C ARG A 166 -22.12 -10.18 13.30
N PHE A 167 -22.45 -9.25 12.41
CA PHE A 167 -23.77 -8.65 12.32
C PHE A 167 -24.77 -9.60 11.66
N ARG A 168 -24.35 -10.32 10.62
CA ARG A 168 -25.16 -11.30 9.90
C ARG A 168 -24.53 -12.69 9.94
N ARG A 169 -24.87 -13.46 10.98
CA ARG A 169 -24.33 -14.82 11.23
C ARG A 169 -24.52 -15.81 10.08
N ASN A 170 -25.63 -15.73 9.36
CA ASN A 170 -25.96 -16.61 8.22
C ASN A 170 -25.91 -15.83 6.89
N ALA A 171 -24.79 -15.12 6.65
CA ALA A 171 -24.56 -14.46 5.37
C ALA A 171 -24.23 -15.50 4.28
N GLN A 172 -24.80 -15.34 3.09
CA GLN A 172 -24.52 -16.21 1.95
C GLN A 172 -23.27 -15.76 1.18
N ASP A 173 -22.59 -16.68 0.48
CA ASP A 173 -21.34 -16.36 -0.22
C ASP A 173 -21.46 -15.20 -1.21
N TRP A 174 -22.58 -15.11 -1.95
CA TRP A 174 -22.83 -13.99 -2.88
C TRP A 174 -22.94 -12.64 -2.16
N GLU A 175 -23.53 -12.65 -0.96
CA GLU A 175 -23.68 -11.45 -0.14
C GLU A 175 -22.32 -10.98 0.36
N LEU A 176 -21.47 -11.90 0.85
CA LEU A 176 -20.09 -11.58 1.24
C LEU A 176 -19.33 -10.98 0.06
N MET A 177 -19.48 -11.53 -1.15
CA MET A 177 -18.82 -11.00 -2.34
C MET A 177 -19.26 -9.57 -2.68
N ILE A 178 -20.56 -9.25 -2.60
CA ILE A 178 -21.06 -7.91 -2.88
C ILE A 178 -20.63 -6.91 -1.80
N VAL A 179 -20.81 -7.27 -0.52
CA VAL A 179 -20.44 -6.42 0.61
C VAL A 179 -18.95 -6.11 0.58
N GLY A 180 -18.12 -7.12 0.29
CA GLY A 180 -16.68 -6.95 0.13
C GLY A 180 -16.32 -5.95 -0.98
N ARG A 181 -16.95 -6.05 -2.16
CA ARG A 181 -16.73 -5.11 -3.27
C ARG A 181 -17.19 -3.70 -2.95
N VAL A 182 -18.36 -3.53 -2.33
CA VAL A 182 -18.87 -2.21 -1.90
C VAL A 182 -17.94 -1.59 -0.86
N PHE A 183 -17.46 -2.39 0.10
CA PHE A 183 -16.52 -1.94 1.11
C PHE A 183 -15.21 -1.45 0.49
N VAL A 184 -14.64 -2.17 -0.48
CA VAL A 184 -13.43 -1.72 -1.21
C VAL A 184 -13.67 -0.38 -1.91
N MET A 185 -14.83 -0.16 -2.54
CA MET A 185 -15.14 1.13 -3.16
C MET A 185 -15.17 2.28 -2.14
N ILE A 186 -15.71 2.02 -0.94
CA ILE A 186 -15.70 2.99 0.17
C ILE A 186 -14.27 3.25 0.63
N LEU A 187 -13.46 2.21 0.82
CA LEU A 187 -12.04 2.34 1.22
C LEU A 187 -11.25 3.20 0.22
N VAL A 188 -11.45 2.98 -1.08
CA VAL A 188 -10.80 3.76 -2.13
C VAL A 188 -11.24 5.23 -2.07
N GLY A 189 -12.54 5.49 -1.90
CA GLY A 189 -13.05 6.86 -1.77
C GLY A 189 -12.43 7.62 -0.58
N ILE A 190 -12.35 6.99 0.59
CA ILE A 190 -11.70 7.56 1.77
C ILE A 190 -10.21 7.79 1.52
N SER A 191 -9.54 6.84 0.86
CA SER A 191 -8.11 6.96 0.54
C SER A 191 -7.82 8.14 -0.39
N ILE A 192 -8.66 8.40 -1.40
CA ILE A 192 -8.53 9.56 -2.29
C ILE A 192 -8.64 10.88 -1.51
N LEU A 193 -9.59 10.98 -0.59
CA LEU A 193 -9.73 12.16 0.27
C LEU A 193 -8.48 12.35 1.14
N TRP A 194 -7.87 11.26 1.59
CA TRP A 194 -6.66 11.26 2.39
C TRP A 194 -5.40 11.67 1.62
N ILE A 195 -5.36 11.52 0.29
CA ILE A 195 -4.22 11.96 -0.53
C ILE A 195 -3.95 13.47 -0.31
N SER A 196 -4.98 14.28 -0.13
CA SER A 196 -4.82 15.71 0.17
C SER A 196 -4.08 15.95 1.49
N VAL A 197 -4.29 15.08 2.49
CA VAL A 197 -3.59 15.14 3.80
C VAL A 197 -2.13 14.72 3.65
N ILE A 198 -1.87 13.64 2.90
CA ILE A 198 -0.50 13.23 2.57
C ILE A 198 0.24 14.38 1.86
N ARG A 199 -0.47 15.08 0.97
CA ARG A 199 0.07 16.27 0.32
C ARG A 199 0.39 17.38 1.33
N THR A 200 -0.52 17.79 2.20
CA THR A 200 -0.21 18.87 3.15
C THR A 200 0.89 18.50 4.15
N ALA A 201 1.13 17.22 4.37
CA ALA A 201 2.29 16.71 5.11
C ALA A 201 3.63 16.77 4.32
N GLN A 202 3.70 17.49 3.18
CA GLN A 202 4.83 17.67 2.22
C GLN A 202 6.26 17.88 2.82
N GLY A 203 6.38 18.11 4.12
CA GLY A 203 7.68 18.25 4.80
C GLY A 203 8.42 16.92 5.03
N ALA A 204 7.77 15.77 4.89
CA ALA A 204 8.38 14.46 5.11
C ALA A 204 8.35 13.60 3.83
N ARG A 205 9.42 12.83 3.57
CA ARG A 205 9.47 11.87 2.47
C ARG A 205 8.35 10.84 2.68
N LEU A 206 7.78 10.27 1.62
CA LEU A 206 6.75 9.20 1.74
C LEU A 206 7.18 8.08 2.68
N PHE A 207 8.46 7.70 2.62
CA PHE A 207 9.04 6.71 3.52
C PHE A 207 8.99 7.12 5.00
N ASP A 208 9.31 8.38 5.32
CA ASP A 208 9.26 8.89 6.69
C ASP A 208 7.82 8.91 7.21
N TYR A 209 6.85 9.22 6.35
CA TYR A 209 5.42 9.14 6.68
C TYR A 209 4.98 7.72 7.03
N ILE A 210 5.30 6.73 6.17
CA ILE A 210 4.98 5.32 6.41
C ILE A 210 5.62 4.84 7.71
N GLN A 211 6.90 5.20 7.91
CA GLN A 211 7.66 4.76 9.06
C GLN A 211 7.16 5.39 10.35
N ALA A 212 6.79 6.68 10.34
CA ALA A 212 6.21 7.35 11.50
C ALA A 212 4.95 6.61 11.95
N ILE A 213 4.02 6.31 11.05
CA ILE A 213 2.77 5.61 11.40
C ILE A 213 3.06 4.16 11.82
N SER A 214 3.93 3.46 11.08
CA SER A 214 4.28 2.07 11.39
C SER A 214 4.98 1.95 12.74
N SER A 215 5.79 2.94 13.13
CA SER A 215 6.52 2.95 14.40
C SER A 215 5.61 3.02 15.62
N PHE A 216 4.43 3.64 15.50
CA PHE A 216 3.47 3.68 16.61
C PHE A 216 2.71 2.36 16.80
N LEU A 217 2.46 1.61 15.72
CA LEU A 217 1.56 0.44 15.76
C LEU A 217 2.26 -0.91 15.65
N ALA A 218 3.41 -1.00 14.99
CA ALA A 218 4.15 -2.25 14.89
C ALA A 218 4.64 -2.77 16.25
N PRO A 219 5.19 -1.95 17.17
CA PRO A 219 5.70 -2.46 18.45
C PRO A 219 4.61 -3.06 19.34
N PRO A 220 3.43 -2.45 19.56
CA PRO A 220 2.37 -3.07 20.36
C PRO A 220 1.85 -4.39 19.77
N VAL A 221 1.67 -4.45 18.45
CA VAL A 221 1.21 -5.67 17.76
C VAL A 221 2.27 -6.77 17.85
N ALA A 222 3.55 -6.42 17.67
CA ALA A 222 4.67 -7.35 17.83
C ALA A 222 4.81 -7.84 19.27
N ALA A 223 4.63 -6.96 20.26
CA ALA A 223 4.65 -7.32 21.67
C ALA A 223 3.55 -8.32 22.00
N CYS A 224 2.30 -8.08 21.55
CA CYS A 224 1.20 -9.04 21.71
C CYS A 224 1.56 -10.40 21.08
N TYR A 225 2.14 -10.42 19.89
CA TYR A 225 2.52 -11.66 19.23
C TYR A 225 3.65 -12.42 19.95
N LEU A 226 4.73 -11.72 20.30
CA LEU A 226 5.87 -12.30 21.00
C LEU A 226 5.46 -12.85 22.36
N LEU A 227 4.67 -12.10 23.11
CA LEU A 227 4.09 -12.53 24.38
C LEU A 227 3.18 -13.76 24.20
N GLY A 228 2.37 -13.80 23.14
CA GLY A 228 1.50 -14.94 22.84
C GLY A 228 2.24 -16.22 22.48
N ILE A 229 3.41 -16.12 21.85
CA ILE A 229 4.26 -17.27 21.46
C ILE A 229 5.14 -17.72 22.63
N LEU A 230 5.82 -16.78 23.29
CA LEU A 230 6.83 -17.07 24.32
C LEU A 230 6.19 -17.39 25.68
N TRP A 231 5.02 -16.85 25.97
CA TRP A 231 4.41 -16.96 27.31
C TRP A 231 3.08 -17.72 27.28
N LYS A 232 3.07 -18.91 27.87
CA LYS A 232 1.89 -19.81 27.86
C LYS A 232 0.70 -19.29 28.67
N ARG A 233 0.94 -18.48 29.71
CA ARG A 233 -0.05 -17.99 30.70
C ARG A 233 -0.81 -16.70 30.34
N ILE A 234 -0.54 -16.04 29.20
CA ILE A 234 -1.18 -14.75 28.88
C ILE A 234 -2.58 -14.99 28.27
N ASN A 235 -3.57 -14.28 28.79
CA ASN A 235 -4.99 -14.30 28.43
C ASN A 235 -5.50 -12.87 28.13
N GLU A 236 -6.71 -12.76 27.55
CA GLU A 236 -7.29 -11.47 27.10
C GLU A 236 -7.37 -10.42 28.21
N GLU A 237 -7.66 -10.81 29.46
CA GLU A 237 -7.78 -9.89 30.60
C GLU A 237 -6.48 -9.16 30.95
N VAL A 238 -5.32 -9.83 30.79
CA VAL A 238 -3.99 -9.26 31.11
C VAL A 238 -3.54 -8.24 30.05
N ILE A 239 -4.07 -8.31 28.82
CA ILE A 239 -3.75 -7.36 27.75
C ILE A 239 -4.53 -6.04 27.92
N TYR A 240 -5.69 -6.10 28.57
CA TYR A 240 -6.57 -4.95 28.79
C TYR A 240 -6.54 -4.38 30.21
N SER A 241 -5.80 -5.00 31.13
CA SER A 241 -5.57 -4.44 32.46
C SER A 241 -4.51 -3.34 32.41
N GLU A 242 -4.89 -2.18 31.89
CA GLU A 242 -4.36 -0.88 32.32
C GLU A 242 -5.37 -0.22 33.26
#